data_AF-A0A6B3MDE0-F1
#
_entry.id   AF-A0A6B3MDE0-F1
#
_cell.length_a   1.000
_cell.length_b   1.000
_cell.length_c   1.000
_cell.angle_alpha   90.00
_cell.angle_beta   90.00
_cell.angle_gamma   90.00
#
_symmetry.space_group_name_H-M   'P 1'
#
loop_
_entity.id
_entity.type
_entity.pdbx_description
1 polymer ?
#
loop_
_entity_poly.entity_id
_entity_poly.type
_entity_poly.pdbx_seq_one_letter_code
_entity_poly.pdbx_strand_id
1 'polypeptide(L)'
;MSTTEGWEFTQKVIKVGFNRDVRKYFRDIKSDSRRDNGRAVLKNSLLIKDNDSALQVLNKQMYFYLGLKDNRQTIATIPEDWAVRVGANRPQLVIIYRANTTKKQRTGNYTLTLPHYNGDKRPQLPTFKKGNWCGILRLKDNSQLKVNALSEAEAERVIKLLQRYLNRNFLPGHLKIAKIRNSPYSEVEVKPLRADYYSKGRENAQPDWRYYAD
;
A
#
# COMPACT_ATOMS: atom_id res chain seq x y z
N MET A 1 30.12 39.82 43.65
CA MET A 1 29.12 38.74 43.52
C MET A 1 28.07 39.24 42.55
N SER A 2 28.12 38.84 41.27
CA SER A 2 27.16 39.37 40.29
C SER A 2 25.82 38.65 40.42
N THR A 3 24.82 39.43 40.79
CA THR A 3 23.41 39.08 40.79
C THR A 3 22.99 38.72 39.36
N THR A 4 22.97 37.43 39.04
CA THR A 4 22.26 36.90 37.87
C THR A 4 20.75 36.89 38.16
N GLU A 5 20.24 38.03 38.61
CA GLU A 5 18.81 38.29 38.76
C GLU A 5 18.35 38.95 37.46
N GLY A 6 17.91 38.11 36.54
CA GLY A 6 17.50 38.56 35.23
C GLY A 6 16.87 37.43 34.45
N TRP A 7 16.23 37.81 33.34
CA TRP A 7 15.53 36.96 32.39
C TRP A 7 16.23 35.62 32.08
N GLU A 8 17.57 35.58 32.05
CA GLU A 8 18.35 34.37 31.84
C GLU A 8 18.16 33.31 32.95
N PHE A 9 18.06 33.72 34.20
CA PHE A 9 17.74 32.82 35.32
C PHE A 9 16.33 32.27 35.19
N THR A 10 15.36 33.13 34.87
CA THR A 10 13.96 32.74 34.64
C THR A 10 13.85 31.75 33.47
N GLN A 11 14.51 32.02 32.34
CA GLN A 11 14.57 31.12 31.20
C GLN A 11 15.19 29.77 31.57
N LYS A 12 16.26 29.77 32.37
CA LYS A 12 16.90 28.54 32.87
C LYS A 12 15.92 27.74 33.74
N VAL A 13 15.22 28.38 34.67
CA VAL A 13 14.22 27.74 35.54
C VAL A 13 13.07 27.15 34.73
N ILE A 14 12.51 27.90 33.77
CA ILE A 14 11.43 27.43 32.88
C ILE A 14 11.89 26.22 32.07
N LYS A 15 13.08 26.30 31.45
CA LYS A 15 13.64 25.21 30.64
C LYS A 15 13.89 23.95 31.48
N VAL A 16 14.40 24.10 32.70
CA VAL A 16 14.64 22.97 33.62
C VAL A 16 13.33 22.35 34.09
N GLY A 17 12.36 23.18 34.50
CA GLY A 17 11.02 22.75 34.93
C GLY A 17 10.29 21.98 33.82
N PHE A 18 10.21 22.56 32.62
CA PHE A 18 9.57 21.93 31.46
C PHE A 18 10.22 20.58 31.12
N ASN A 19 11.56 20.51 31.06
CA ASN A 19 12.24 19.24 30.76
C ASN A 19 12.04 18.19 31.86
N ARG A 20 11.93 18.60 33.12
CA ARG A 20 11.63 17.69 34.24
C ARG A 20 10.21 17.12 34.10
N ASP A 21 9.24 17.96 33.78
CA ASP A 21 7.85 17.54 33.62
C ASP A 21 7.68 16.65 32.39
N VAL A 22 8.30 16.99 31.25
CA VAL A 22 8.35 16.12 30.07
C VAL A 22 8.95 14.76 30.42
N ARG A 23 10.07 14.70 31.16
CA ARG A 23 10.64 13.41 31.58
C ARG A 23 9.72 12.64 32.53
N LYS A 24 8.97 13.32 33.39
CA LYS A 24 8.04 12.68 34.34
C LYS A 24 6.87 12.01 33.61
N TYR A 25 6.23 12.70 32.67
CA TYR A 25 5.03 12.20 31.99
C TYR A 25 5.34 11.27 30.81
N PHE A 26 6.52 11.35 30.21
CA PHE A 26 6.89 10.57 29.03
C PHE A 26 7.92 9.47 29.36
N ARG A 27 8.16 9.16 30.65
CA ARG A 27 9.16 8.17 31.09
C ARG A 27 8.87 6.76 30.59
N ASP A 28 7.58 6.40 30.53
CA ASP A 28 7.13 5.02 30.31
C ASP A 28 6.77 4.74 28.85
N ILE A 29 6.86 5.75 27.97
CA ILE A 29 6.65 5.59 26.53
C ILE A 29 7.91 4.97 25.94
N LYS A 30 7.92 3.63 25.84
CA LYS A 30 8.92 2.90 25.05
C LYS A 30 8.68 3.23 23.58
N SER A 31 9.51 4.07 22.98
CA SER A 31 9.51 4.23 21.52
C SER A 31 9.94 2.91 20.88
N ASP A 32 9.20 2.48 19.85
CA ASP A 32 9.55 1.29 19.04
C ASP A 32 10.93 1.41 18.38
N SER A 33 11.47 2.63 18.29
CA SER A 33 12.84 2.97 17.89
C SER A 33 13.66 3.42 19.10
N ARG A 34 14.70 2.68 19.48
CA ARG A 34 15.66 2.97 20.59
C ARG A 34 16.43 4.31 20.52
N ARG A 35 16.03 5.30 19.70
CA ARG A 35 16.80 6.52 19.42
C ARG A 35 16.06 7.86 19.50
N ASP A 36 14.76 7.88 19.79
CA ASP A 36 14.03 9.15 19.79
C ASP A 36 14.01 9.82 21.16
N ASN A 37 14.77 10.92 21.28
CA ASN A 37 14.72 11.82 22.44
C ASN A 37 13.28 12.29 22.67
N GLY A 38 12.88 12.56 23.92
CA GLY A 38 11.49 12.97 24.25
C GLY A 38 10.96 14.18 23.45
N ARG A 39 11.85 15.00 22.87
CA ARG A 39 11.49 16.06 21.89
C ARG A 39 11.00 15.52 20.55
N ALA A 40 11.63 14.47 20.01
CA ALA A 40 11.22 13.83 18.78
C ALA A 40 9.87 13.12 18.97
N VAL A 41 9.68 12.47 20.13
CA VAL A 41 8.39 11.89 20.53
C VAL A 41 7.31 12.97 20.61
N LEU A 42 7.56 14.08 21.31
CA LEU A 42 6.61 15.22 21.36
C LEU A 42 6.31 15.80 19.98
N LYS A 43 7.31 15.95 19.11
CA LYS A 43 7.12 16.45 17.74
C LYS A 43 6.18 15.53 16.96
N ASN A 44 6.37 14.22 17.06
CA ASN A 44 5.55 13.22 16.40
C ASN A 44 4.14 13.14 17.01
N SER A 45 4.02 13.09 18.34
CA SER A 45 2.74 13.03 19.06
C SER A 45 1.86 14.26 18.80
N LEU A 46 2.47 15.44 18.67
CA LEU A 46 1.77 16.69 18.37
C LEU A 46 1.58 16.94 16.86
N LEU A 47 2.03 16.02 16.00
CA LEU A 47 2.01 16.15 14.54
C LEU A 47 2.62 17.48 14.07
N ILE A 48 3.71 17.91 14.70
CA ILE A 48 4.44 19.13 14.33
C ILE A 48 5.30 18.85 13.10
N LYS A 49 5.02 19.58 12.01
CA LYS A 49 5.72 19.48 10.73
C LYS A 49 6.78 20.58 10.61
N ASP A 50 7.77 20.37 9.75
CA ASP A 50 8.85 21.33 9.54
C ASP A 50 8.39 22.65 8.92
N ASN A 51 7.21 22.67 8.30
CA ASN A 51 6.60 23.84 7.68
C ASN A 51 5.50 24.50 8.53
N ASP A 52 5.28 24.05 9.76
CA ASP A 52 4.31 24.70 10.65
C ASP A 52 4.85 26.07 11.11
N SER A 53 3.98 27.07 11.14
CA SER A 53 4.30 28.37 11.73
C SER A 53 4.41 28.27 13.25
N ALA A 54 5.13 29.20 13.88
CA ALA A 54 5.24 29.24 15.34
C ALA A 54 3.88 29.26 16.05
N LEU A 55 2.88 29.91 15.45
CA LEU A 55 1.52 29.99 15.97
C LEU A 55 0.77 28.64 15.86
N GLN A 56 0.99 27.89 14.77
CA GLN A 56 0.46 26.53 14.62
C GLN A 56 1.08 25.57 15.64
N VAL A 57 2.38 25.67 15.89
CA VAL A 57 3.07 24.86 16.90
C VAL A 57 2.54 25.17 18.30
N LEU A 58 2.38 26.45 18.64
CA LEU A 58 1.84 26.89 19.93
C LEU A 58 0.39 26.38 20.14
N ASN A 59 -0.46 26.49 19.12
CA ASN A 59 -1.83 25.98 19.18
C ASN A 59 -1.85 24.46 19.44
N LYS A 60 -1.03 23.69 18.72
CA LYS A 60 -0.92 22.23 18.92
C LYS A 60 -0.49 21.88 20.33
N GLN A 61 0.49 22.60 20.88
CA GLN A 61 0.93 22.42 22.28
C GLN A 61 -0.16 22.79 23.28
N MET A 62 -0.90 23.88 23.03
CA MET A 62 -1.99 24.32 23.90
C MET A 62 -3.16 23.33 23.91
N TYR A 63 -3.58 22.83 22.74
CA TYR A 63 -4.61 21.79 22.64
C TYR A 63 -4.19 20.49 23.32
N PHE A 64 -2.93 20.09 23.20
CA PHE A 64 -2.42 18.91 23.91
C PHE A 64 -2.46 19.10 25.43
N TYR A 65 -2.05 20.25 25.93
CA TYR A 65 -2.08 20.54 27.36
C TYR A 65 -3.50 20.62 27.90
N LEU A 66 -4.42 21.23 27.14
CA LEU A 66 -5.84 21.26 27.47
C LEU A 66 -6.43 19.84 27.45
N GLY A 67 -6.06 19.02 26.46
CA GLY A 67 -6.47 17.61 26.37
C GLY A 67 -5.91 16.73 27.50
N LEU A 68 -4.70 17.00 28.01
CA LEU A 68 -4.15 16.32 29.19
C LEU A 68 -4.91 16.65 30.48
N LYS A 69 -5.52 17.85 30.54
CA LYS A 69 -6.35 18.28 31.67
C LYS A 69 -7.82 17.91 31.52
N ASP A 70 -8.24 17.57 30.31
CA ASP A 70 -9.60 17.14 30.02
C ASP A 70 -9.74 15.66 30.39
N ASN A 71 -10.57 15.36 31.39
CA ASN A 71 -10.78 13.99 31.90
C ASN A 71 -11.64 13.12 30.95
N ARG A 72 -11.81 13.55 29.71
CA ARG A 72 -12.61 12.85 28.70
C ARG A 72 -11.75 11.77 28.06
N GLN A 73 -12.29 10.54 28.01
CA GLN A 73 -11.64 9.46 27.27
C GLN A 73 -11.47 9.87 25.80
N THR A 74 -10.24 9.93 25.33
CA THR A 74 -9.93 10.16 23.92
C THR A 74 -10.31 8.91 23.13
N ILE A 75 -11.35 9.02 22.31
CA ILE A 75 -11.77 7.94 21.41
C ILE A 75 -11.02 8.12 20.09
N ALA A 76 -10.06 7.24 19.81
CA ALA A 76 -9.39 7.19 18.52
C ALA A 76 -10.35 6.59 17.48
N THR A 77 -10.94 7.43 16.63
CA THR A 77 -11.75 6.98 15.49
C THR A 77 -10.83 6.65 14.32
N ILE A 78 -10.28 5.43 14.31
CA ILE A 78 -9.61 4.88 13.13
C ILE A 78 -10.71 4.34 12.21
N PRO A 79 -10.73 4.68 10.91
CA PRO A 79 -11.65 4.03 9.98
C PRO A 79 -11.34 2.53 9.93
N GLU A 80 -12.28 1.69 10.36
CA GLU A 80 -12.21 0.24 10.15
C GLU A 80 -12.43 -0.11 8.67
N ASP A 81 -11.94 -1.28 8.26
CA ASP A 81 -12.16 -1.83 6.92
C ASP A 81 -13.67 -1.94 6.62
N TRP A 82 -14.05 -1.83 5.35
CA TRP A 82 -15.46 -1.91 4.96
C TRP A 82 -15.97 -3.33 5.19
N ALA A 83 -17.05 -3.48 5.96
CA ALA A 83 -17.70 -4.78 6.21
C ALA A 83 -18.08 -5.51 4.91
N VAL A 84 -18.42 -4.76 3.85
CA VAL A 84 -18.66 -5.28 2.51
C VAL A 84 -17.72 -4.59 1.52
N ARG A 85 -16.79 -5.36 0.95
CA ARG A 85 -15.90 -4.88 -0.11
C ARG A 85 -16.65 -4.87 -1.42
N VAL A 86 -17.04 -3.67 -1.89
CA VAL A 86 -17.73 -3.48 -3.17
C VAL A 86 -16.92 -4.16 -4.30
N GLY A 87 -17.56 -5.09 -5.00
CA GLY A 87 -16.95 -5.86 -6.09
C GLY A 87 -16.20 -7.13 -5.67
N ALA A 88 -16.26 -7.53 -4.40
CA ALA A 88 -15.73 -8.81 -3.94
C ALA A 88 -16.41 -10.02 -4.60
N ASN A 89 -17.67 -9.91 -5.00
CA ASN A 89 -18.45 -10.96 -5.66
C ASN A 89 -18.15 -11.17 -7.16
N ARG A 90 -17.21 -10.42 -7.74
CA ARG A 90 -16.98 -10.43 -9.19
C ARG A 90 -16.24 -11.70 -9.62
N PRO A 91 -16.68 -12.40 -10.68
CA PRO A 91 -15.94 -13.53 -11.22
C PRO A 91 -14.51 -13.12 -11.58
N GLN A 92 -13.51 -13.90 -11.19
CA GLN A 92 -12.11 -13.61 -11.51
C GLN A 92 -11.34 -14.89 -11.79
N LEU A 93 -10.42 -14.82 -12.76
CA LEU A 93 -9.42 -15.85 -12.98
C LEU A 93 -8.07 -15.36 -12.44
N VAL A 94 -7.47 -16.12 -11.54
CA VAL A 94 -6.12 -15.85 -11.03
C VAL A 94 -5.15 -16.78 -11.74
N ILE A 95 -4.26 -16.21 -12.53
CA ILE A 95 -3.23 -16.93 -13.26
C ILE A 95 -1.93 -16.83 -12.48
N ILE A 96 -1.34 -17.99 -12.19
CA ILE A 96 -0.06 -18.14 -11.53
C ILE A 96 0.98 -18.43 -12.62
N TYR A 97 1.95 -17.53 -12.69
CA TYR A 97 3.11 -17.60 -13.56
C TYR A 97 4.35 -18.00 -12.76
N ARG A 98 5.27 -18.71 -13.41
CA ARG A 98 6.58 -19.06 -12.85
C ARG A 98 7.69 -18.58 -13.76
N ALA A 99 8.80 -18.17 -13.17
CA ALA A 99 10.02 -17.82 -13.90
C ALA A 99 10.53 -19.02 -14.74
N ASN A 100 10.71 -18.82 -16.03
CA ASN A 100 11.37 -19.74 -16.94
C ASN A 100 12.89 -19.51 -16.87
N THR A 101 13.52 -19.98 -15.79
CA THR A 101 14.98 -19.92 -15.63
C THR A 101 15.56 -21.32 -15.54
N THR A 102 16.73 -21.52 -16.15
CA THR A 102 17.54 -22.75 -16.06
C THR A 102 18.32 -22.83 -14.74
N LYS A 103 18.46 -21.70 -14.01
CA LYS A 103 19.17 -21.68 -12.72
C LYS A 103 18.29 -22.28 -11.61
N LYS A 104 18.92 -23.03 -10.71
CA LYS A 104 18.32 -23.82 -9.60
C LYS A 104 17.41 -23.04 -8.63
N GLN A 105 17.29 -21.71 -8.75
CA GLN A 105 16.43 -20.86 -7.94
C GLN A 105 15.11 -20.53 -8.65
N ARG A 106 14.15 -21.47 -8.56
CA ARG A 106 12.75 -21.31 -9.01
C ARG A 106 11.88 -20.58 -7.97
N THR A 107 12.29 -19.41 -7.49
CA THR A 107 11.72 -18.90 -6.21
C THR A 107 10.57 -17.91 -6.34
N GLY A 108 10.20 -17.47 -7.55
CA GLY A 108 9.09 -16.51 -7.75
C GLY A 108 7.87 -17.11 -8.44
N ASN A 109 6.73 -17.17 -7.73
CA ASN A 109 5.42 -17.26 -8.36
C ASN A 109 4.89 -15.83 -8.55
N TYR A 110 4.44 -15.50 -9.75
CA TYR A 110 3.85 -14.20 -10.08
C TYR A 110 2.37 -14.40 -10.36
N THR A 111 1.53 -13.53 -9.81
CA THR A 111 0.08 -13.60 -10.03
C THR A 111 -0.37 -12.52 -11.00
N LEU A 112 -1.30 -12.90 -11.87
CA LEU A 112 -2.05 -11.99 -12.72
C LEU A 112 -3.53 -12.30 -12.51
N THR A 113 -4.33 -11.27 -12.26
CA THR A 113 -5.77 -11.43 -12.04
C THR A 113 -6.53 -10.84 -13.21
N LEU A 114 -7.46 -11.63 -13.74
CA LEU A 114 -8.33 -11.28 -14.85
C LEU A 114 -9.77 -11.14 -14.32
N PRO A 115 -10.33 -9.92 -14.22
CA PRO A 115 -11.69 -9.72 -13.74
C PRO A 115 -12.73 -10.15 -14.78
N HIS A 116 -13.97 -10.41 -14.37
CA HIS A 116 -15.10 -10.75 -15.26
C HIS A 116 -14.77 -11.85 -16.27
N TYR A 117 -14.07 -12.89 -15.81
CA TYR A 117 -13.64 -13.99 -16.66
C TYR A 117 -14.84 -14.76 -17.21
N ASN A 118 -14.87 -14.94 -18.53
CA ASN A 118 -15.93 -15.59 -19.30
C ASN A 118 -15.36 -16.56 -20.34
N GLY A 119 -14.26 -17.24 -20.00
CA GLY A 119 -13.62 -18.25 -20.86
C GLY A 119 -13.83 -19.68 -20.37
N ASP A 120 -13.28 -20.63 -21.11
CA ASP A 120 -13.36 -22.06 -20.82
C ASP A 120 -12.41 -22.50 -19.69
N LYS A 121 -12.60 -23.72 -19.16
CA LYS A 121 -11.72 -24.30 -18.13
C LYS A 121 -10.28 -24.57 -18.59
N ARG A 122 -9.98 -24.44 -19.89
CA ARG A 122 -8.64 -24.66 -20.47
C ARG A 122 -8.19 -23.42 -21.25
N PRO A 123 -7.93 -22.28 -20.59
CA PRO A 123 -7.51 -21.07 -21.28
C PRO A 123 -6.12 -21.27 -21.89
N GLN A 124 -5.95 -20.80 -23.13
CA GLN A 124 -4.63 -20.57 -23.71
C GLN A 124 -4.02 -19.30 -23.10
N LEU A 125 -3.06 -19.49 -22.20
CA LEU A 125 -2.43 -18.42 -21.44
C LEU A 125 -1.09 -18.03 -22.09
N PRO A 126 -0.84 -16.73 -22.33
CA PRO A 126 0.39 -16.31 -22.99
C PRO A 126 1.59 -16.40 -22.04
N THR A 127 2.72 -16.85 -22.56
CA THR A 127 4.04 -16.59 -21.98
C THR A 127 4.46 -15.16 -22.33
N PHE A 128 5.24 -14.51 -21.45
CA PHE A 128 5.73 -13.16 -21.70
C PHE A 128 6.96 -12.84 -20.84
N LYS A 129 7.65 -11.74 -21.16
CA LYS A 129 8.73 -11.21 -20.33
C LYS A 129 8.21 -10.16 -19.37
N LYS A 130 8.35 -10.39 -18.07
CA LYS A 130 8.04 -9.41 -17.01
C LYS A 130 9.11 -8.31 -16.99
N GLY A 131 8.71 -7.09 -16.66
CA GLY A 131 9.64 -5.96 -16.52
C GLY A 131 8.96 -4.68 -16.05
N ASN A 132 9.53 -3.52 -16.44
CA ASN A 132 9.19 -2.20 -15.90
C ASN A 132 8.05 -1.45 -16.60
N TRP A 133 7.40 -2.05 -17.60
CA TRP A 133 6.26 -1.44 -18.27
C TRP A 133 4.96 -1.98 -17.69
N CYS A 134 4.10 -1.10 -17.18
CA CYS A 134 2.80 -1.47 -16.65
C CYS A 134 1.71 -1.12 -17.66
N GLY A 135 1.06 -2.14 -18.21
CA GLY A 135 -0.20 -2.01 -18.94
C GLY A 135 -1.38 -2.20 -17.99
N ILE A 136 -2.34 -1.29 -18.04
CA ILE A 136 -3.58 -1.32 -17.28
C ILE A 136 -4.75 -1.16 -18.24
N LEU A 137 -5.56 -2.20 -18.39
CA LEU A 137 -6.85 -2.13 -19.06
C LEU A 137 -7.94 -1.93 -18.00
N ARG A 138 -8.58 -0.75 -18.00
CA ARG A 138 -9.70 -0.42 -17.11
C ARG A 138 -11.03 -0.67 -17.82
N LEU A 139 -11.89 -1.50 -17.23
CA LEU A 139 -13.22 -1.83 -17.75
C LEU A 139 -14.27 -0.80 -17.33
N LYS A 140 -15.49 -0.89 -17.90
CA LYS A 140 -16.60 0.04 -17.62
C LYS A 140 -16.96 0.18 -16.13
N ASP A 141 -16.80 -0.89 -15.35
CA ASP A 141 -17.09 -0.93 -13.91
C ASP A 141 -15.87 -0.59 -13.03
N ASN A 142 -14.83 0.01 -13.63
CA ASN A 142 -13.54 0.32 -13.02
C ASN A 142 -12.70 -0.88 -12.55
N SER A 143 -13.12 -2.13 -12.83
CA SER A 143 -12.24 -3.28 -12.67
C SER A 143 -11.04 -3.19 -13.63
N GLN A 144 -9.90 -3.75 -13.24
CA GLN A 144 -8.63 -3.54 -13.95
C GLN A 144 -7.91 -4.86 -14.19
N LEU A 145 -7.51 -5.09 -15.44
CA LEU A 145 -6.48 -6.05 -15.79
C LEU A 145 -5.14 -5.32 -15.82
N LYS A 146 -4.18 -5.77 -14.99
CA LYS A 146 -2.84 -5.18 -14.88
C LYS A 146 -1.79 -6.19 -15.31
N VAL A 147 -0.87 -5.77 -16.18
CA VAL A 147 0.24 -6.57 -16.68
C VAL A 147 1.52 -5.77 -16.56
N ASN A 148 2.56 -6.35 -15.96
CA ASN A 148 3.89 -5.75 -15.91
C ASN A 148 4.81 -6.50 -16.86
N ALA A 149 5.22 -5.88 -17.97
CA ALA A 149 6.01 -6.49 -19.04
C ALA A 149 7.34 -5.77 -19.27
N LEU A 150 8.21 -6.38 -20.09
CA LEU A 150 9.53 -5.86 -20.43
C LEU A 150 9.48 -4.60 -21.31
N SER A 151 8.48 -4.52 -22.19
CA SER A 151 8.28 -3.40 -23.12
C SER A 151 6.81 -3.02 -23.20
N GLU A 152 6.54 -1.83 -23.75
CA GLU A 152 5.18 -1.36 -24.05
C GLU A 152 4.43 -2.32 -24.97
N ALA A 153 5.05 -2.71 -26.09
CA ALA A 153 4.47 -3.63 -27.05
C ALA A 153 4.14 -5.01 -26.44
N GLU A 154 4.98 -5.51 -25.53
CA GLU A 154 4.73 -6.77 -24.84
C GLU A 154 3.55 -6.67 -23.87
N ALA A 155 3.42 -5.55 -23.15
CA ALA A 155 2.27 -5.30 -22.28
C ALA A 155 0.97 -5.26 -23.09
N GLU A 156 0.97 -4.55 -24.22
CA GLU A 156 -0.18 -4.46 -25.11
C GLU A 156 -0.56 -5.83 -25.69
N ARG A 157 0.42 -6.59 -26.19
CA ARG A 157 0.22 -7.94 -26.73
C ARG A 157 -0.46 -8.86 -25.72
N VAL A 158 0.05 -8.90 -24.49
CA VAL A 158 -0.50 -9.77 -23.43
C VAL A 158 -1.91 -9.33 -23.04
N ILE A 159 -2.16 -8.03 -22.89
CA ILE A 159 -3.50 -7.50 -22.59
C ILE A 159 -4.48 -7.89 -23.69
N LYS A 160 -4.13 -7.71 -24.96
CA LYS A 160 -4.98 -8.05 -26.11
C LYS A 160 -5.31 -9.54 -26.14
N LEU A 161 -4.35 -10.41 -25.84
CA LEU A 161 -4.56 -11.86 -25.76
C LEU A 161 -5.43 -12.27 -24.58
N LEU A 162 -5.36 -11.57 -23.44
CA LEU A 162 -6.18 -11.87 -22.27
C LEU A 162 -7.58 -11.24 -22.37
N GLN A 163 -7.72 -10.13 -23.10
CA GLN A 163 -8.99 -9.42 -23.30
C GLN A 163 -10.06 -10.31 -23.94
N ARG A 164 -9.68 -11.32 -24.74
CA ARG A 164 -10.62 -12.27 -25.36
C ARG A 164 -11.43 -13.09 -24.34
N TYR A 165 -10.92 -13.22 -23.12
CA TYR A 165 -11.57 -13.96 -22.04
C TYR A 165 -12.40 -13.07 -21.10
N LEU A 166 -12.42 -11.76 -21.33
CA LEU A 166 -13.23 -10.83 -20.56
C LEU A 166 -14.67 -10.85 -21.08
N ASN A 167 -15.64 -10.76 -20.16
CA ASN A 167 -17.03 -10.57 -20.53
C ASN A 167 -17.21 -9.27 -21.34
N ARG A 168 -17.81 -9.39 -22.53
CA ARG A 168 -18.01 -8.29 -23.50
C ARG A 168 -18.85 -7.14 -22.93
N ASN A 169 -19.72 -7.40 -21.96
CA ASN A 169 -20.58 -6.37 -21.35
C ASN A 169 -19.76 -5.25 -20.67
N PHE A 170 -18.55 -5.58 -20.19
CA PHE A 170 -17.66 -4.64 -19.51
C PHE A 170 -16.64 -3.99 -20.45
N LEU A 171 -16.67 -4.34 -21.74
CA LEU A 171 -15.87 -3.76 -22.82
C LEU A 171 -16.71 -2.74 -23.64
N PRO A 172 -16.09 -1.81 -24.39
CA PRO A 172 -14.65 -1.55 -24.45
C PRO A 172 -14.11 -0.95 -23.14
N GLY A 173 -12.82 -1.21 -22.87
CA GLY A 173 -12.09 -0.63 -21.75
C GLY A 173 -11.10 0.45 -22.22
N HIS A 174 -10.57 1.20 -21.27
CA HIS A 174 -9.50 2.18 -21.51
C HIS A 174 -8.13 1.55 -21.20
N LEU A 175 -7.28 1.41 -22.21
CA LEU A 175 -5.91 0.92 -22.06
C LEU A 175 -4.96 2.07 -21.76
N LYS A 176 -4.16 1.93 -20.70
CA LYS A 176 -3.06 2.84 -20.36
C LYS A 176 -1.79 2.03 -20.17
N ILE A 177 -0.71 2.42 -20.84
CA ILE A 177 0.61 1.81 -20.65
C ILE A 177 1.59 2.89 -20.17
N ALA A 178 2.41 2.56 -19.18
CA ALA A 178 3.40 3.49 -18.63
C ALA A 178 4.64 2.76 -18.12
N LYS A 179 5.82 3.39 -18.26
CA LYS A 179 7.08 2.90 -17.69
C LYS A 179 7.23 3.32 -16.23
N ILE A 180 7.59 2.36 -15.38
CA ILE A 180 7.88 2.57 -13.97
C ILE A 180 9.34 3.01 -13.83
N ARG A 181 9.57 4.21 -13.30
CA ARG A 181 10.89 4.87 -13.29
C ARG A 181 11.72 4.62 -12.03
N ASN A 182 11.08 4.49 -10.87
CA ASN A 182 11.76 4.59 -9.56
C ASN A 182 11.98 3.24 -8.86
N SER A 183 11.61 2.12 -9.50
CA SER A 183 11.76 0.79 -8.90
C SER A 183 11.88 -0.26 -10.01
N PRO A 184 13.09 -0.74 -10.34
CA PRO A 184 13.26 -1.74 -11.37
C PRO A 184 12.72 -3.09 -10.88
N TYR A 185 11.63 -3.55 -11.47
CA TYR A 185 11.21 -4.94 -11.41
C TYR A 185 12.25 -5.84 -12.07
N SER A 186 12.39 -7.05 -11.52
CA SER A 186 13.19 -8.09 -12.14
C SER A 186 12.67 -8.44 -13.53
N GLU A 187 13.57 -8.40 -14.52
CA GLU A 187 13.28 -8.78 -15.89
C GLU A 187 13.45 -10.29 -16.05
N VAL A 188 12.33 -10.99 -16.20
CA VAL A 188 12.32 -12.45 -16.21
C VAL A 188 11.25 -12.94 -17.19
N GLU A 189 11.59 -13.95 -17.99
CA GLU A 189 10.60 -14.67 -18.79
C GLU A 189 9.71 -15.50 -17.87
N VAL A 190 8.39 -15.36 -18.01
CA VAL A 190 7.42 -16.07 -17.20
C VAL A 190 6.53 -16.97 -18.06
N LYS A 191 6.29 -18.18 -17.55
CA LYS A 191 5.39 -19.17 -18.13
C LYS A 191 4.19 -19.41 -17.22
N PRO A 192 2.97 -19.57 -17.75
CA PRO A 192 1.82 -19.92 -16.94
C PRO A 192 2.05 -21.32 -16.33
N LEU A 193 1.68 -21.48 -15.07
CA LEU A 193 1.79 -22.74 -14.33
C LEU A 193 0.39 -23.26 -13.99
N ARG A 194 -0.47 -22.37 -13.50
CA ARG A 194 -1.80 -22.71 -13.02
C ARG A 194 -2.75 -21.54 -13.20
N ALA A 195 -4.02 -21.83 -13.43
CA ALA A 195 -5.10 -20.85 -13.35
C ALA A 195 -6.19 -21.35 -12.41
N ASP A 196 -6.60 -20.49 -11.50
CA ASP A 196 -7.61 -20.74 -10.48
C ASP A 196 -8.80 -19.81 -10.74
N TYR A 197 -9.99 -20.37 -10.96
CA TYR A 197 -11.20 -19.58 -11.22
C TYR A 197 -12.09 -19.47 -9.99
N TYR A 198 -12.61 -18.26 -9.79
CA TYR A 198 -13.48 -17.91 -8.68
C TYR A 198 -14.72 -17.21 -9.23
N SER A 199 -15.84 -17.93 -9.37
CA SER A 199 -17.12 -17.38 -9.84
C SER A 199 -17.68 -16.30 -8.91
N LYS A 200 -17.47 -16.46 -7.59
CA LYS A 200 -17.87 -15.51 -6.54
C LYS A 200 -16.74 -14.58 -6.09
N GLY A 201 -15.67 -14.48 -6.88
CA GLY A 201 -14.56 -13.57 -6.60
C GLY A 201 -13.83 -13.87 -5.28
N ARG A 202 -13.82 -12.90 -4.38
CA ARG A 202 -13.20 -12.97 -3.04
C ARG A 202 -14.19 -13.38 -1.94
N GLU A 203 -15.48 -13.48 -2.21
CA GLU A 203 -16.46 -13.97 -1.22
C GLU A 203 -16.25 -15.45 -0.90
N ASN A 204 -15.76 -16.22 -1.88
CA ASN A 204 -15.31 -17.59 -1.68
C ASN A 204 -13.82 -17.70 -1.98
N ALA A 205 -13.03 -18.07 -0.97
CA ALA A 205 -11.59 -18.28 -1.12
C ALA A 205 -11.23 -19.61 -1.81
N GLN A 206 -12.20 -20.51 -1.99
CA GLN A 206 -11.99 -21.76 -2.71
C GLN A 206 -12.27 -21.55 -4.21
N PRO A 207 -11.34 -21.95 -5.09
CA PRO A 207 -11.58 -21.88 -6.53
C PRO A 207 -12.58 -22.97 -6.95
N ASP A 208 -13.48 -22.62 -7.87
CA ASP A 208 -14.46 -23.57 -8.42
C ASP A 208 -13.78 -24.63 -9.30
N TRP A 209 -12.70 -24.25 -9.97
CA TRP A 209 -11.85 -25.17 -10.72
C TRP A 209 -10.42 -24.65 -10.83
N ARG A 210 -9.51 -25.59 -11.11
CA ARG A 210 -8.08 -25.33 -11.34
C ARG A 210 -7.67 -25.94 -12.66
N TYR A 211 -6.86 -25.22 -13.41
CA TYR A 211 -6.22 -25.69 -14.64
C TYR A 211 -4.71 -25.58 -14.49
N TYR A 212 -3.98 -26.65 -14.78
CA TYR A 212 -2.52 -26.65 -14.80
C TYR A 212 -2.08 -26.49 -16.26
N ALA A 213 -1.25 -25.49 -16.51
CA ALA A 213 -0.65 -25.27 -17.82
C ALA A 213 0.66 -26.04 -17.87
N ASP A 214 0.73 -27.02 -18.78
CA ASP A 214 1.95 -27.79 -19.08
C ASP A 214 2.94 -26.99 -19.94
#